data_AF-A0A1F8NU52-F1
#
_entry.id   AF-A0A1F8NU52-F1
#
_cell.length_a   1.000
_cell.length_b   1.000
_cell.length_c   1.000
_cell.angle_alpha   90.00
_cell.angle_beta   90.00
_cell.angle_gamma   90.00
#
_symmetry.space_group_name_H-M   'P 1'
#
loop_
_entity.id
_entity.type
_entity.pdbx_description
1 polymer ?
#
loop_
_entity_poly.entity_id
_entity_poly.type
_entity_poly.pdbx_seq_one_letter_code
_entity_poly.pdbx_strand_id
1 'polypeptide(L)'
;MVIKGETKTENEVKEENYVRRECHYGTFARTIALPQGLNVDKAEATMENGVLTLEIPKAEEEKPKTVKIKAKAEPKKLEAKETKEVKS
;
A
#
# COMPACT_ATOMS: atom_id res chain seq x y z
N MET A 1 1.16 -8.95 2.88
CA MET A 1 1.95 -9.47 4.01
C MET A 1 1.20 -10.64 4.64
N VAL A 2 1.89 -11.67 5.09
CA VAL A 2 1.29 -12.84 5.75
C VAL A 2 1.85 -12.96 7.15
N ILE A 3 0.97 -13.03 8.15
CA ILE A 3 1.29 -13.25 9.56
C ILE A 3 0.93 -14.70 9.85
N LYS A 4 1.87 -15.47 10.41
CA LYS A 4 1.66 -16.87 10.83
C LYS A 4 2.17 -17.06 12.26
N GLY A 5 1.53 -17.92 13.02
CA GLY A 5 1.98 -18.30 14.35
C GLY A 5 1.28 -19.54 14.86
N GLU A 6 1.67 -19.98 16.04
CA GLU A 6 1.09 -21.13 16.72
C GLU A 6 0.95 -20.82 18.21
N THR A 7 -0.21 -21.12 18.79
CA THR A 7 -0.43 -21.09 20.24
C THR A 7 -0.54 -22.52 20.75
N LYS A 8 0.29 -22.88 21.73
CA LYS A 8 0.29 -24.21 22.37
C LYS A 8 -0.26 -24.10 23.79
N THR A 9 -0.86 -25.19 24.26
CA THR A 9 -1.27 -25.33 25.66
C THR A 9 -0.22 -26.18 26.38
N GLU A 10 0.27 -25.73 27.54
CA GLU A 10 1.26 -26.48 28.35
C GLU A 10 0.65 -27.73 29.02
N ASN A 11 -0.67 -27.74 29.23
CA ASN A 11 -1.38 -28.89 29.80
C ASN A 11 -2.04 -29.72 28.69
N GLU A 12 -1.49 -30.90 28.40
CA GLU A 12 -2.15 -31.94 27.59
C GLU A 12 -3.33 -32.54 28.36
N VAL A 13 -4.45 -31.82 28.39
CA VAL A 13 -5.71 -32.39 28.84
C VAL A 13 -6.33 -33.09 27.62
N LYS A 14 -6.60 -34.40 27.76
CA LYS A 14 -7.30 -35.16 26.70
C LYS A 14 -8.65 -34.52 26.41
N GLU A 15 -9.07 -34.50 25.14
CA GLU A 15 -10.34 -33.89 24.73
C GLU A 15 -11.54 -34.39 25.55
N GLU A 16 -11.51 -35.65 25.94
CA GLU A 16 -12.48 -36.36 26.80
C GLU A 16 -12.68 -35.73 28.18
N ASN A 17 -11.69 -34.99 28.69
CA ASN A 17 -11.70 -34.38 30.02
C ASN A 17 -12.14 -32.91 30.00
N TYR A 18 -12.43 -32.33 28.84
CA TYR A 18 -12.97 -30.96 28.77
C TYR A 18 -14.49 -30.96 28.89
N VAL A 19 -15.02 -30.32 29.93
CA VAL A 19 -16.46 -29.98 30.02
C VAL A 19 -16.79 -28.84 29.04
N ARG A 20 -15.87 -27.87 28.88
CA ARG A 20 -15.99 -26.76 27.92
C ARG A 20 -14.62 -26.17 27.58
N ARG A 21 -14.43 -25.78 26.31
CA ARG A 21 -13.23 -25.09 25.82
C ARG A 21 -13.65 -23.83 25.06
N GLU A 22 -13.27 -22.66 25.58
CA GLU A 22 -13.67 -21.36 25.01
C GLU A 22 -12.51 -20.67 24.27
N CYS A 23 -11.27 -20.98 24.64
CA CYS A 23 -10.06 -20.43 24.00
C CYS A 23 -9.60 -21.31 22.84
N HIS A 24 -9.29 -20.68 21.71
CA HIS A 24 -8.71 -21.33 20.54
C HIS A 24 -7.20 -21.51 20.72
N TYR A 25 -6.71 -22.72 20.48
CA TYR A 25 -5.28 -23.03 20.45
C TYR A 25 -4.95 -23.72 19.14
N GLY A 26 -3.75 -23.47 18.62
CA GLY A 26 -3.27 -24.06 17.37
C GLY A 26 -2.62 -23.03 16.46
N THR A 27 -2.46 -23.41 15.19
CA THR A 27 -1.86 -22.52 14.19
C THR A 27 -2.85 -21.47 13.73
N PHE A 28 -2.35 -20.25 13.51
CA PHE A 28 -3.11 -19.17 12.93
C PHE A 28 -2.33 -18.53 11.79
N ALA A 29 -3.07 -18.07 10.78
CA ALA A 29 -2.52 -17.32 9.67
C ALA A 29 -3.48 -16.21 9.26
N ARG A 30 -2.97 -15.01 9.06
CA ARG A 30 -3.74 -13.87 8.56
C ARG A 30 -2.96 -13.17 7.45
N THR A 31 -3.64 -12.88 6.37
CA THR A 31 -3.09 -12.10 5.26
C THR A 31 -3.63 -10.68 5.33
N ILE A 32 -2.73 -9.70 5.26
CA ILE A 32 -3.06 -8.28 5.28
C ILE A 32 -2.49 -7.65 4.01
N ALA A 33 -3.35 -6.96 3.26
CA ALA A 33 -2.94 -6.14 2.13
C ALA A 33 -2.27 -4.87 2.68
N LEU A 34 -1.04 -4.61 2.25
CA LEU A 34 -0.33 -3.40 2.63
C LEU A 34 -0.64 -2.28 1.62
N PRO A 35 -0.81 -1.03 2.08
CA PRO A 35 -0.90 0.10 1.18
C PRO A 35 0.43 0.31 0.43
N GLN A 36 0.38 1.03 -0.68
CA GLN A 36 1.58 1.42 -1.42
C GLN A 36 2.40 2.46 -0.63
N GLY A 37 3.68 2.59 -0.97
CA GLY A 37 4.57 3.58 -0.34
C GLY A 37 5.02 3.19 1.07
N LEU A 38 5.14 1.90 1.35
CA LEU A 38 5.76 1.39 2.58
C LEU A 38 7.10 0.72 2.25
N ASN A 39 8.10 0.92 3.11
CA ASN A 39 9.38 0.22 3.04
C ASN A 39 9.31 -1.03 3.91
N VAL A 40 8.90 -2.14 3.28
CA VAL A 40 8.70 -3.43 3.97
C VAL A 40 10.03 -4.03 4.47
N ASP A 41 11.15 -3.69 3.84
CA ASP A 41 12.47 -4.21 4.22
C ASP A 41 12.96 -3.67 5.57
N LYS A 42 12.40 -2.54 6.01
CA LYS A 42 12.70 -1.91 7.31
C LYS A 42 11.59 -2.12 8.34
N ALA A 43 10.75 -3.12 8.15
CA ALA A 43 9.69 -3.43 9.11
C ALA A 43 10.25 -3.97 10.43
N GLU A 44 9.71 -3.50 11.55
CA GLU A 44 10.03 -3.98 12.90
C GLU A 44 8.80 -4.66 13.52
N ALA A 45 9.05 -5.64 14.38
CA ALA A 45 8.01 -6.44 15.02
C ALA A 45 8.31 -6.63 16.51
N THR A 46 7.32 -6.37 17.35
CA THR A 46 7.40 -6.59 18.81
C THR A 46 6.22 -7.42 19.30
N MET A 47 6.45 -8.24 20.32
CA MET A 47 5.42 -9.10 20.92
C MET A 47 5.40 -8.85 22.42
N GLU A 48 4.30 -8.31 22.93
CA GLU A 48 4.14 -8.00 24.35
C GLU A 48 2.75 -8.43 24.81
N ASN A 49 2.68 -9.19 25.91
CA ASN A 49 1.42 -9.66 26.52
C ASN A 49 0.45 -10.34 25.53
N GLY A 50 0.99 -11.07 24.53
CA GLY A 50 0.20 -11.77 23.51
C GLY A 50 -0.27 -10.89 22.35
N VAL A 51 0.22 -9.65 22.25
CA VAL A 51 -0.09 -8.72 21.16
C VAL A 51 1.13 -8.54 20.26
N LEU A 52 0.98 -8.88 18.98
CA LEU A 52 1.97 -8.60 17.94
C LEU A 52 1.75 -7.19 17.39
N THR A 53 2.75 -6.33 17.57
CA THR A 53 2.81 -4.99 16.97
C THR A 53 3.80 -4.99 15.81
N LEU A 54 3.39 -4.42 14.67
CA LEU A 54 4.20 -4.31 13.46
C LEU A 54 4.34 -2.84 13.09
N GLU A 55 5.57 -2.35 13.05
CA GLU A 55 5.90 -0.98 12.62
C GLU A 55 6.56 -1.04 11.25
N ILE A 56 5.92 -0.42 10.24
CA ILE A 56 6.43 -0.40 8.87
C ILE A 56 6.60 1.06 8.46
N PRO A 57 7.84 1.52 8.23
CA PRO A 57 8.07 2.89 7.83
C PRO A 57 7.54 3.15 6.42
N LYS A 58 7.14 4.39 6.15
CA LYS A 58 6.83 4.83 4.79
C LYS A 58 8.09 4.78 3.94
N ALA A 59 7.93 4.42 2.68
CA ALA A 59 8.99 4.55 1.69
C ALA A 59 9.32 6.04 1.49
N GLU A 60 10.59 6.33 1.29
CA GLU A 60 11.01 7.66 0.84
C GLU A 60 10.49 7.85 -0.58
N GLU A 61 9.40 8.61 -0.74
CA GLU A 61 8.87 8.94 -2.06
C GLU A 61 9.88 9.81 -2.82
N GLU A 62 10.26 9.42 -4.05
CA GLU A 62 10.89 10.34 -4.98
C GLU A 62 9.90 11.49 -5.25
N LYS A 63 10.36 12.72 -5.01
CA LYS A 63 9.60 13.96 -5.25
C LYS A 63 8.84 13.90 -6.57
N PRO A 64 7.61 14.43 -6.64
CA PRO A 64 6.81 14.39 -7.85
C PRO A 64 7.60 14.98 -9.04
N LYS A 65 7.81 14.17 -10.07
CA LYS A 65 8.48 14.58 -11.31
C LYS A 65 7.52 15.48 -12.07
N THR A 66 7.76 16.79 -12.05
CA THR A 66 6.99 17.74 -12.86
C THR A 66 7.23 17.46 -14.34
N VAL A 67 6.25 16.87 -15.01
CA VAL A 67 6.30 16.65 -16.47
C VAL A 67 5.96 17.98 -17.15
N LYS A 68 6.97 18.67 -17.71
CA LYS A 68 6.74 19.83 -18.56
C LYS A 68 6.16 19.36 -19.91
N ILE A 69 4.89 19.65 -20.15
CA ILE A 69 4.24 19.41 -21.45
C ILE A 69 4.86 20.38 -22.47
N LYS A 70 5.61 19.84 -23.45
CA LYS A 70 6.04 20.61 -24.62
C LYS A 70 4.95 20.51 -25.68
N ALA A 71 4.19 21.57 -25.88
CA ALA A 71 3.29 21.68 -27.02
C ALA A 71 4.14 21.77 -28.30
N LYS A 72 3.95 20.83 -29.23
CA LYS A 72 4.51 20.89 -30.58
C LYS A 72 3.58 21.77 -31.41
N ALA A 73 3.93 23.04 -31.59
CA ALA A 73 3.24 23.93 -32.51
C ALA A 73 3.82 23.76 -33.92
N GLU A 74 2.98 23.32 -34.88
CA GLU A 74 3.22 23.56 -36.30
C GLU A 74 2.38 24.77 -36.73
N PRO A 75 2.98 25.81 -37.36
CA PRO A 75 2.23 26.93 -37.88
C PRO A 75 1.61 26.54 -39.24
N LYS A 76 0.29 26.40 -39.33
CA LYS A 76 -0.41 26.49 -40.62
C LYS A 76 -0.65 27.96 -40.95
N LYS A 77 0.20 28.50 -41.84
CA LYS A 77 -0.03 29.74 -42.59
C LYS A 77 -1.29 29.54 -43.43
N LEU A 78 -2.32 30.35 -43.19
CA LEU A 78 -3.44 30.56 -44.13
C LEU A 78 -3.31 32.00 -44.65
N GLU A 79 -2.96 32.09 -45.92
CA GLU A 79 -2.95 33.33 -46.68
C GLU A 79 -4.41 33.76 -46.90
N ALA A 80 -4.75 34.97 -46.44
CA ALA A 80 -5.90 35.70 -46.94
C ALA A 80 -5.36 36.91 -47.71
N LYS A 81 -5.63 36.90 -49.02
CA LYS A 81 -5.28 37.92 -49.99
C LYS A 81 -5.77 39.29 -49.55
N GLU A 82 -4.96 40.31 -49.86
CA GLU A 82 -5.33 41.72 -49.88
C GLU A 82 -6.70 41.94 -50.55
N THR A 83 -7.52 42.77 -49.93
CA THR A 83 -8.34 43.71 -50.69
C THR A 83 -8.04 45.08 -50.10
N LYS A 84 -7.34 45.88 -50.91
CA LYS A 84 -7.06 47.28 -50.67
C LYS A 84 -8.17 48.10 -51.35
N GLU A 85 -8.34 49.30 -50.84
CA GLU A 85 -9.08 50.45 -51.40
C GLU A 85 -10.56 50.60 -51.03
N VAL A 86 -11.09 51.80 -50.76
CA VAL A 86 -10.57 53.16 -50.48
C VAL A 86 -11.77 53.96 -49.95
N LYS A 87 -11.49 54.93 -49.07
CA LYS A 87 -12.28 56.08 -48.59
C LYS A 87 -13.62 56.39 -49.28
N SER A 88 -14.61 56.71 -48.43
CA SER A 88 -15.21 58.05 -48.33
C SER A 88 -15.82 58.25 -46.96
#